data_AF-A0A534R4V6-F1
#
_entry.id   AF-A0A534R4V6-F1
#
_cell.length_a   1.000
_cell.length_b   1.000
_cell.length_c   1.000
_cell.angle_alpha   90.00
_cell.angle_beta   90.00
_cell.angle_gamma   90.00
#
_symmetry.space_group_name_H-M   'P 1'
#
loop_
_entity.id
_entity.type
_entity.pdbx_description
1 polymer ?
#
loop_
_entity_poly.entity_id
_entity_poly.type
_entity_poly.pdbx_seq_one_letter_code
_entity_poly.pdbx_strand_id
1 'polypeptide(L)'
;GWYAHQMPLWAHKLCSLYVYVVELGLPFLVYGPALVRGGVFVAMLGMQVSILLTGNYAFFNYLTIALSLFLLDDGQLGRLAAFIGWRLGTPRRRTRVPTRTALLAGAVTILVPLSVIQFLPLVPPLRDLNRKLAPVRQVLNTYRSVNAYHLFAQMTLVRREVVLEGSADGVAWLPYEFRYKPGDPERPPAFVAPHQPRVDFQLWFLLLGGPPRERYFQNLLARCLTAPAVVAPLFSRDPFPTDPPQELRLAFYRYRFTDGATRRREGTWWVRELLGRSRPLTAGDFGR
;
A
#
# COMPACT_ATOMS: atom_id res chain seq x y z
N GLY A 1 10.19 -6.71 6.89
CA GLY A 1 9.06 -6.58 7.83
C GLY A 1 9.48 -6.86 9.26
N TRP A 2 9.45 -8.13 9.70
CA TRP A 2 9.75 -8.51 11.09
C TRP A 2 11.10 -7.98 11.59
N TYR A 3 12.18 -8.13 10.81
CA TYR A 3 13.51 -7.62 11.21
C TYR A 3 13.54 -6.10 11.42
N ALA A 4 12.92 -5.35 10.50
CA ALA A 4 12.80 -3.90 10.64
C ALA A 4 12.00 -3.52 11.90
N HIS A 5 10.96 -4.29 12.24
CA HIS A 5 10.19 -4.07 13.47
C HIS A 5 11.03 -4.21 14.74
N GLN A 6 12.01 -5.12 14.77
CA GLN A 6 12.91 -5.33 15.92
C GLN A 6 13.94 -4.21 16.11
N MET A 7 14.04 -3.25 15.18
CA MET A 7 14.96 -2.13 15.33
C MET A 7 14.64 -1.32 16.61
N PRO A 8 15.65 -0.75 17.27
CA PRO A 8 15.44 0.06 18.47
C PRO A 8 14.63 1.32 18.16
N LEU A 9 13.97 1.87 19.19
CA LEU A 9 13.08 3.03 19.04
C LEU A 9 13.75 4.25 18.39
N TRP A 10 15.04 4.49 18.65
CA TRP A 10 15.76 5.61 18.04
C TRP A 10 15.86 5.47 16.52
N ALA A 11 16.01 4.25 16.01
CA ALA A 11 16.07 3.98 14.57
C ALA A 11 14.71 4.26 13.93
N HIS A 12 13.62 3.82 14.58
CA HIS A 12 12.26 4.13 14.13
C HIS A 12 11.98 5.64 14.11
N LYS A 13 12.40 6.38 15.14
CA LYS A 13 12.30 7.86 15.18
C LYS A 13 13.07 8.51 14.03
N LEU A 14 14.28 8.02 13.74
CA LEU A 14 15.08 8.50 12.62
C LEU A 14 14.40 8.22 11.28
N CYS A 15 13.82 7.02 11.09
CA CYS A 15 13.02 6.70 9.91
C CYS A 15 11.83 7.67 9.76
N SER A 16 11.10 7.98 10.83
CA SER A 16 10.00 8.96 10.79
C SER A 16 10.48 10.35 10.42
N LEU A 17 11.59 10.83 11.00
CA LEU A 17 12.18 12.12 10.64
C LEU A 17 12.57 12.14 9.16
N TYR A 18 13.21 11.08 8.68
CA TYR A 18 13.61 10.96 7.28
C TYR A 18 12.41 11.02 6.33
N VAL A 19 11.32 10.32 6.65
CA VAL A 19 10.05 10.41 5.90
C VAL A 19 9.57 11.86 5.83
N TYR A 20 9.50 12.58 6.95
CA TYR A 20 9.05 13.98 6.93
C TYR A 20 9.97 14.88 6.11
N VAL A 21 11.28 14.70 6.20
CA VAL A 21 12.23 15.47 5.39
C VAL A 21 12.02 15.19 3.90
N VAL A 22 11.94 13.92 3.49
CA VAL A 22 11.84 13.54 2.08
C VAL A 22 10.47 13.84 1.48
N GLU A 23 9.39 13.66 2.23
CA GLU A 23 8.02 13.83 1.71
C GLU A 23 7.47 15.25 1.87
N LEU A 24 7.95 16.03 2.86
CA LEU A 24 7.46 17.39 3.10
C LEU A 24 8.51 18.46 2.76
N GLY A 25 9.79 18.22 3.07
CA GLY A 25 10.85 19.22 2.86
C GLY A 25 11.42 19.21 1.45
N LEU A 26 11.93 18.05 1.01
CA LEU A 26 12.64 17.92 -0.27
C LEU A 26 11.82 18.22 -1.53
N PRO A 27 10.48 18.06 -1.60
CA PRO A 27 9.74 18.38 -2.82
C PRO A 27 9.90 19.83 -3.27
N PHE A 28 10.11 20.77 -2.34
CA PHE A 28 10.37 22.17 -2.69
C PHE A 28 11.73 22.38 -3.36
N LEU A 29 12.71 21.52 -3.03
CA LEU A 29 14.08 21.59 -3.54
C LEU A 29 14.23 20.95 -4.94
N VAL A 30 13.19 20.27 -5.45
CA VAL A 30 13.13 19.73 -6.82
C VAL A 30 13.33 20.82 -7.88
N TYR A 31 12.95 22.06 -7.58
CA TYR A 31 13.11 23.20 -8.48
C TYR A 31 14.46 23.92 -8.33
N GLY A 32 15.36 23.41 -7.47
CA GLY A 32 16.68 23.97 -7.22
C GLY A 32 17.70 23.71 -8.34
N PRO A 33 18.95 24.18 -8.16
CA PRO A 33 20.03 23.93 -9.10
C PRO A 33 20.37 22.43 -9.19
N ALA A 34 21.10 22.02 -10.23
CA ALA A 34 21.37 20.61 -10.55
C ALA A 34 21.99 19.80 -9.39
N LEU A 35 22.86 20.43 -8.59
CA LEU A 35 23.46 19.79 -7.42
C LEU A 35 22.42 19.47 -6.33
N VAL A 36 21.51 20.42 -6.06
CA VAL A 36 20.43 20.24 -5.10
C VAL A 36 19.46 19.17 -5.58
N ARG A 37 19.07 19.19 -6.86
CA ARG A 37 18.23 18.16 -7.48
C ARG A 37 18.85 16.76 -7.40
N GLY A 38 20.17 16.67 -7.60
CA GLY A 38 20.92 15.41 -7.41
C GLY A 38 20.85 14.91 -5.97
N GLY A 39 20.98 15.79 -4.98
CA GLY A 39 20.78 15.45 -3.57
C GLY A 39 19.36 14.96 -3.26
N VAL A 40 18.34 15.64 -3.80
CA VAL A 40 16.94 15.23 -3.68
C VAL A 40 16.72 13.85 -4.30
N PHE A 41 17.28 13.60 -5.50
CA PHE A 41 17.22 12.29 -6.14
C PHE A 41 17.80 11.20 -5.26
N VAL A 42 19.01 11.39 -4.71
CA VAL A 42 19.65 10.39 -3.84
C VAL A 42 18.80 10.12 -2.60
N ALA A 43 18.26 11.16 -1.98
CA ALA A 43 17.41 11.01 -0.81
C ALA A 43 16.07 10.32 -1.15
N MET A 44 15.44 10.62 -2.28
CA MET A 44 14.22 9.91 -2.70
C MET A 44 14.54 8.45 -3.03
N LEU A 45 15.60 8.17 -3.77
CA LEU A 45 16.05 6.82 -4.11
C LEU A 45 16.34 6.01 -2.85
N GLY A 46 17.09 6.58 -1.90
CA GLY A 46 17.39 5.94 -0.61
C GLY A 46 16.12 5.56 0.14
N MET A 47 15.10 6.43 0.14
CA MET A 47 13.81 6.14 0.76
C MET A 47 13.08 5.01 0.04
N GLN A 48 13.00 5.03 -1.29
CA GLN A 48 12.33 3.98 -2.05
C GLN A 48 13.02 2.63 -1.89
N VAL A 49 14.36 2.59 -1.89
CA VAL A 49 15.15 1.37 -1.62
C VAL A 49 14.92 0.88 -0.19
N SER A 50 14.87 1.77 0.78
CA SER A 50 14.60 1.42 2.18
C SER A 50 13.21 0.79 2.34
N ILE A 51 12.19 1.34 1.68
CA ILE A 51 10.84 0.77 1.65
C ILE A 51 10.85 -0.60 0.96
N LEU A 52 11.53 -0.74 -0.18
CA LEU A 52 11.68 -2.02 -0.87
C LEU A 52 12.31 -3.08 0.04
N LEU A 53 13.39 -2.76 0.77
CA LEU A 53 14.09 -3.73 1.62
C LEU A 53 13.31 -4.10 2.89
N THR A 54 12.53 -3.16 3.43
CA THR A 54 11.89 -3.34 4.74
C THR A 54 10.42 -3.72 4.67
N GLY A 55 9.76 -3.46 3.54
CA GLY A 55 8.33 -3.60 3.37
C GLY A 55 7.96 -4.20 2.03
N ASN A 56 6.69 -4.02 1.68
CA ASN A 56 6.15 -4.45 0.40
C ASN A 56 5.13 -3.41 -0.05
N TYR A 57 5.47 -2.70 -1.12
CA TYR A 57 4.64 -1.65 -1.70
C TYR A 57 4.38 -1.91 -3.19
N ALA A 58 4.24 -3.20 -3.53
CA ALA A 58 4.02 -3.67 -4.89
C ALA A 58 5.01 -3.04 -5.89
N PHE A 59 4.51 -2.48 -6.99
CA PHE A 59 5.32 -1.85 -8.04
C PHE A 59 5.54 -0.33 -7.81
N PHE A 60 4.97 0.26 -6.75
CA PHE A 60 4.93 1.72 -6.58
C PHE A 60 6.32 2.33 -6.33
N ASN A 61 7.18 1.64 -5.55
CA ASN A 61 8.54 2.13 -5.32
C ASN A 61 9.33 2.18 -6.64
N TYR A 62 9.18 1.19 -7.51
CA TYR A 62 9.85 1.15 -8.81
C TYR A 62 9.38 2.30 -9.72
N LEU A 63 8.07 2.57 -9.75
CA LEU A 63 7.53 3.72 -10.48
C LEU A 63 8.07 5.04 -9.92
N THR A 64 8.13 5.17 -8.60
CA THR A 64 8.67 6.37 -7.94
C THR A 64 10.15 6.56 -8.24
N ILE A 65 10.95 5.48 -8.23
CA ILE A 65 12.35 5.50 -8.65
C ILE A 65 12.46 5.95 -10.11
N ALA A 66 11.67 5.38 -11.01
CA ALA A 66 11.66 5.75 -12.42
C ALA A 66 11.31 7.24 -12.62
N LEU A 67 10.31 7.76 -11.89
CA LEU A 67 9.94 9.17 -11.93
C LEU A 67 11.02 10.08 -11.33
N SER A 68 11.73 9.61 -10.31
CA SER A 68 12.82 10.38 -9.69
C SER A 68 14.00 10.58 -10.65
N LEU A 69 14.17 9.74 -11.68
CA LEU A 69 15.22 9.93 -12.68
C LEU A 69 15.10 11.27 -13.42
N PHE A 70 13.90 11.84 -13.54
CA PHE A 70 13.69 13.18 -14.13
C PHE A 70 14.27 14.32 -13.28
N LEU A 71 14.71 14.05 -12.05
CA LEU A 71 15.45 15.01 -11.23
C LEU A 71 16.89 15.15 -11.67
N LEU A 72 17.46 14.18 -12.38
CA LEU A 72 18.81 14.25 -12.88
C LEU A 72 18.87 15.14 -14.14
N ASP A 73 19.97 15.86 -14.32
CA ASP A 73 20.29 16.47 -15.60
C ASP A 73 20.90 15.45 -16.58
N ASP A 74 21.04 15.85 -17.85
CA ASP A 74 21.55 14.96 -18.90
C ASP A 74 22.98 14.45 -18.60
N GLY A 75 23.81 15.25 -17.91
CA GLY A 75 25.18 14.88 -17.56
C GLY A 75 25.26 13.89 -16.40
N GLN A 76 24.42 14.06 -15.39
CA GLN A 76 24.23 13.13 -14.27
C GLN A 76 23.64 11.81 -14.77
N LEU A 77 22.61 11.87 -15.62
CA LEU A 77 21.99 10.69 -16.23
C LEU A 77 22.97 9.95 -17.15
N GLY A 78 23.77 10.69 -17.94
CA GLY A 78 24.83 10.12 -18.77
C GLY A 78 25.89 9.37 -17.95
N ARG A 79 26.32 9.94 -16.80
CA ARG A 79 27.24 9.27 -15.88
C ARG A 79 26.63 8.01 -15.26
N LEU A 80 25.37 8.07 -14.84
CA LEU A 80 24.65 6.91 -14.31
C LEU A 80 24.51 5.80 -15.36
N ALA A 81 24.16 6.15 -16.59
CA ALA A 81 24.06 5.21 -17.70
C ALA A 81 25.40 4.55 -18.02
N ALA A 82 26.49 5.35 -18.09
CA ALA A 82 27.83 4.82 -18.31
C ALA A 82 28.26 3.84 -17.21
N PHE A 83 27.90 4.12 -15.95
CA PHE A 83 28.18 3.23 -14.81
C PHE A 83 27.49 1.87 -14.95
N ILE A 84 26.25 1.82 -15.48
CA ILE A 84 25.52 0.57 -15.73
C ILE A 84 25.81 -0.06 -17.10
N GLY A 85 26.84 0.42 -17.81
CA GLY A 85 27.25 -0.10 -19.11
C GLY A 85 26.36 0.33 -20.28
N TRP A 86 25.48 1.31 -20.09
CA TRP A 86 24.61 1.84 -21.13
C TRP A 86 25.21 3.10 -21.77
N ARG A 87 25.03 3.24 -23.08
CA ARG A 87 25.41 4.45 -23.82
C ARG A 87 24.17 5.23 -24.19
N LEU A 88 23.93 6.33 -23.49
CA LEU A 88 22.91 7.29 -23.88
C LEU A 88 23.46 8.18 -25.01
N GLY A 89 22.62 8.48 -25.99
CA GLY A 89 22.96 9.41 -27.07
C GLY A 89 23.24 10.81 -26.55
N THR A 90 23.95 11.62 -27.35
CA THR A 90 24.22 13.02 -26.99
C THR A 90 22.91 13.81 -26.84
N PRO A 91 22.70 14.50 -25.70
CA PRO A 91 21.48 15.25 -25.49
C PRO A 91 21.31 16.33 -26.55
N ARG A 92 20.13 16.36 -27.17
CA ARG A 92 19.79 17.35 -28.19
C ARG A 92 19.55 18.70 -27.49
N ARG A 93 20.33 19.72 -27.83
CA ARG A 93 20.22 21.07 -27.23
C ARG A 93 18.80 21.60 -27.45
N ARG A 94 17.98 21.61 -26.41
CA ARG A 94 16.60 22.14 -26.48
C ARG A 94 16.63 23.65 -26.49
N THR A 95 16.02 24.25 -27.50
CA THR A 95 15.73 25.69 -27.51
C THR A 95 14.63 25.99 -26.49
N ARG A 96 14.83 27.00 -25.65
CA ARG A 96 13.78 27.48 -24.75
C ARG A 96 12.75 28.22 -25.59
N VAL A 97 11.53 27.71 -25.65
CA VAL A 97 10.41 28.38 -26.31
C VAL A 97 9.62 29.14 -25.25
N PRO A 98 9.54 30.49 -25.32
CA PRO A 98 8.86 31.32 -24.32
C PRO A 98 7.41 30.89 -24.05
N THR A 99 6.71 30.45 -25.10
CA THR A 99 5.33 29.93 -25.04
C THR A 99 5.20 28.74 -24.10
N ARG A 100 6.19 27.83 -24.07
CA ARG A 100 6.17 26.67 -23.18
C ARG A 100 6.29 27.08 -21.72
N THR A 101 7.14 28.06 -21.42
CA THR A 101 7.30 28.59 -20.06
C THR A 101 6.01 29.27 -19.58
N ALA A 102 5.38 30.07 -20.44
CA ALA A 102 4.10 30.71 -20.14
C ALA A 102 2.98 29.69 -19.90
N LEU A 103 2.89 28.64 -20.73
CA LEU A 103 1.91 27.57 -20.56
C LEU A 103 2.11 26.80 -19.25
N LEU A 104 3.36 26.47 -18.90
CA LEU A 104 3.66 25.79 -17.64
C LEU A 104 3.34 26.69 -16.43
N ALA A 105 3.68 27.98 -16.50
CA ALA A 105 3.33 28.93 -15.45
C ALA A 105 1.81 29.04 -15.28
N GLY A 106 1.04 29.15 -16.38
CA GLY A 106 -0.41 29.14 -16.34
C GLY A 106 -0.99 27.85 -15.73
N ALA A 107 -0.45 26.70 -16.13
CA ALA A 107 -0.86 25.41 -15.58
C ALA A 107 -0.59 25.33 -14.06
N VAL A 108 0.58 25.77 -13.59
CA VAL A 108 0.93 25.78 -12.16
C VAL A 108 0.00 26.72 -11.38
N THR A 109 -0.24 27.93 -11.88
CA THR A 109 -1.11 28.93 -11.25
C THR A 109 -2.55 28.44 -11.08
N ILE A 110 -3.03 27.55 -11.96
CA ILE A 110 -4.37 26.96 -11.85
C ILE A 110 -4.35 25.69 -11.00
N LEU A 111 -3.46 24.76 -11.28
CA LEU A 111 -3.48 23.42 -10.67
C LEU A 111 -3.10 23.43 -9.18
N VAL A 112 -2.17 24.30 -8.78
CA VAL A 112 -1.73 24.36 -7.37
C VAL A 112 -2.87 24.82 -6.46
N PRO A 113 -3.56 25.95 -6.69
CA PRO A 113 -4.71 26.34 -5.87
C PRO A 113 -5.82 25.29 -5.86
N LEU A 114 -6.18 24.73 -7.03
CA LEU A 114 -7.21 23.67 -7.10
C LEU A 114 -6.82 22.45 -6.27
N SER A 115 -5.53 22.09 -6.25
CA SER A 115 -5.03 21.01 -5.41
C SER A 115 -5.12 21.37 -3.93
N VAL A 116 -4.70 22.58 -3.54
CA VAL A 116 -4.76 23.06 -2.14
C VAL A 116 -6.19 23.05 -1.59
N ILE A 117 -7.19 23.41 -2.40
CA ILE A 117 -8.60 23.39 -2.02
C ILE A 117 -9.03 22.00 -1.54
N GLN A 118 -8.52 20.93 -2.16
CA GLN A 118 -8.84 19.55 -1.78
C GLN A 118 -8.29 19.16 -0.40
N PHE A 119 -7.25 19.84 0.09
CA PHE A 119 -6.63 19.59 1.40
C PHE A 119 -7.20 20.44 2.54
N LEU A 120 -8.03 21.47 2.24
CA LEU A 120 -8.65 22.31 3.28
C LEU A 120 -9.41 21.55 4.37
N PRO A 121 -10.14 20.44 4.10
CA PRO A 121 -10.79 19.66 5.14
C PRO A 121 -9.84 19.08 6.19
N LEU A 122 -8.56 18.92 5.86
CA LEU A 122 -7.54 18.36 6.74
C LEU A 122 -6.90 19.40 7.67
N VAL A 123 -7.23 20.68 7.50
CA VAL A 123 -6.63 21.80 8.26
C VAL A 123 -7.71 22.46 9.12
N PRO A 124 -7.88 22.06 10.40
CA PRO A 124 -8.95 22.57 11.25
C PRO A 124 -9.04 24.10 11.37
N PRO A 125 -7.93 24.87 11.41
CA PRO A 125 -7.99 26.33 11.38
C PRO A 125 -8.65 26.94 10.13
N LEU A 126 -8.70 26.21 9.01
CA LEU A 126 -9.23 26.70 7.72
C LEU A 126 -10.69 26.27 7.47
N ARG A 127 -11.44 25.86 8.52
CA ARG A 127 -12.83 25.40 8.40
C ARG A 127 -13.75 26.38 7.69
N ASP A 128 -13.61 27.68 7.95
CA ASP A 128 -14.45 28.71 7.32
C ASP A 128 -14.16 28.86 5.83
N LEU A 129 -12.89 28.79 5.45
CA LEU A 129 -12.47 28.79 4.05
C LEU A 129 -12.93 27.52 3.34
N ASN A 130 -12.80 26.35 3.97
CA ASN A 130 -13.32 25.08 3.46
C ASN A 130 -14.83 25.14 3.20
N ARG A 131 -15.59 25.77 4.11
CA ARG A 131 -17.04 25.96 3.96
C ARG A 131 -17.38 26.84 2.76
N LYS A 132 -16.67 27.96 2.60
CA LYS A 132 -16.84 28.89 1.47
C LYS A 132 -16.49 28.25 0.13
N LEU A 133 -15.46 27.39 0.10
CA LEU A 133 -14.97 26.71 -1.11
C LEU A 133 -15.57 25.32 -1.33
N ALA A 134 -16.53 24.89 -0.51
CA ALA A 134 -17.20 23.61 -0.64
C ALA A 134 -17.86 23.38 -2.03
N PRO A 135 -18.50 24.38 -2.68
CA PRO A 135 -19.07 24.20 -4.01
C PRO A 135 -18.00 23.88 -5.07
N VAL A 136 -16.85 24.56 -5.01
CA VAL A 136 -15.72 24.31 -5.93
C VAL A 136 -15.21 22.88 -5.74
N ARG A 137 -15.01 22.46 -4.49
CA ARG A 137 -14.60 21.09 -4.16
C ARG A 137 -15.61 20.05 -4.64
N GLN A 138 -16.90 20.33 -4.53
CA GLN A 138 -17.95 19.42 -5.02
C GLN A 138 -17.84 19.20 -6.53
N VAL A 139 -17.63 20.27 -7.31
CA VAL A 139 -17.40 20.17 -8.76
C VAL A 139 -16.13 19.37 -9.05
N LEU A 140 -15.02 19.66 -8.38
CA LEU A 140 -13.76 18.91 -8.57
C LEU A 140 -13.92 17.42 -8.25
N ASN A 141 -14.67 17.09 -7.19
CA ASN A 141 -14.94 15.71 -6.77
C ASN A 141 -15.83 14.94 -7.75
N THR A 142 -16.63 15.61 -8.57
CA THR A 142 -17.41 14.96 -9.65
C THR A 142 -16.48 14.38 -10.71
N TYR A 143 -15.46 15.14 -11.12
CA TYR A 143 -14.55 14.73 -12.20
C TYR A 143 -13.43 13.80 -11.72
N ARG A 144 -13.11 13.82 -10.42
CA ARG A 144 -12.03 13.01 -9.83
C ARG A 144 -10.66 13.24 -10.48
N SER A 145 -10.44 14.39 -11.14
CA SER A 145 -9.15 14.74 -11.77
C SER A 145 -8.19 15.45 -10.80
N VAL A 146 -8.71 16.10 -9.77
CA VAL A 146 -7.93 16.75 -8.70
C VAL A 146 -8.49 16.22 -7.38
N ASN A 147 -7.71 15.48 -6.61
CA ASN A 147 -8.19 14.87 -5.36
C ASN A 147 -7.10 14.96 -4.30
N ALA A 148 -7.53 15.05 -3.03
CA ALA A 148 -6.67 14.72 -1.90
C ALA A 148 -6.55 13.19 -1.84
N TYR A 149 -5.65 12.63 -2.65
CA TYR A 149 -5.36 11.21 -2.62
C TYR A 149 -4.35 10.93 -1.51
N HIS A 150 -4.75 10.10 -0.55
CA HIS A 150 -3.85 9.55 0.44
C HIS A 150 -4.00 8.03 0.43
N LEU A 151 -2.95 7.30 0.04
CA LEU A 151 -3.00 5.85 0.12
C LEU A 151 -3.15 5.40 1.59
N PHE A 152 -2.65 6.21 2.52
CA PHE A 152 -2.37 5.81 3.90
C PHE A 152 -2.33 6.98 4.90
N ALA A 153 -3.25 7.96 4.79
CA ALA A 153 -3.25 9.14 5.70
C ALA A 153 -3.40 8.79 7.18
N GLN A 154 -4.04 7.66 7.50
CA GLN A 154 -4.17 7.18 8.86
C GLN A 154 -3.62 5.76 8.95
N MET A 155 -2.62 5.58 9.80
CA MET A 155 -2.06 4.28 10.12
C MET A 155 -2.86 3.61 11.24
N THR A 156 -3.13 2.31 11.09
CA THR A 156 -3.64 1.51 12.19
C THR A 156 -2.51 1.11 13.13
N LEU A 157 -2.78 1.18 14.44
CA LEU A 157 -1.84 0.74 15.48
C LEU A 157 -1.94 -0.75 15.77
N VAL A 158 -3.02 -1.39 15.29
CA VAL A 158 -3.33 -2.80 15.55
C VAL A 158 -3.62 -3.49 14.23
N ARG A 159 -2.93 -4.61 14.01
CA ARG A 159 -3.17 -5.46 12.85
C ARG A 159 -4.25 -6.49 13.18
N ARG A 160 -5.43 -6.33 12.57
CA ARG A 160 -6.50 -7.32 12.61
C ARG A 160 -6.52 -8.06 11.28
N GLU A 161 -6.73 -9.36 11.34
CA GLU A 161 -6.79 -10.22 10.16
C GLU A 161 -8.02 -11.12 10.26
N VAL A 162 -8.68 -11.31 9.11
CA VAL A 162 -9.71 -12.33 8.96
C VAL A 162 -9.07 -13.62 8.48
N VAL A 163 -9.44 -14.74 9.10
CA VAL A 163 -9.12 -16.09 8.67
C VAL A 163 -10.43 -16.74 8.24
N LEU A 164 -10.45 -17.30 7.03
CA LEU A 164 -11.58 -18.09 6.56
C LEU A 164 -11.41 -19.51 7.09
N GLU A 165 -12.43 -20.02 7.77
CA GLU A 165 -12.47 -21.41 8.26
C GLU A 165 -13.62 -22.13 7.57
N GLY A 166 -13.37 -23.32 7.02
CA GLY A 166 -14.40 -24.20 6.46
C GLY A 166 -14.61 -25.44 7.31
N SER A 167 -15.82 -26.00 7.24
CA SER A 167 -16.20 -27.22 7.94
C SER A 167 -17.08 -28.10 7.06
N ALA A 168 -16.81 -29.41 7.07
CA ALA A 168 -17.64 -30.41 6.39
C ALA A 168 -18.75 -30.97 7.31
N ASP A 169 -18.66 -30.77 8.62
CA ASP A 169 -19.51 -31.41 9.64
C ASP A 169 -20.08 -30.44 10.69
N GLY A 170 -19.73 -29.15 10.62
CA GLY A 170 -20.07 -28.13 11.61
C GLY A 170 -19.23 -28.18 12.90
N VAL A 171 -18.38 -29.19 13.08
CA VAL A 171 -17.61 -29.46 14.31
C VAL A 171 -16.14 -29.15 14.11
N ALA A 172 -15.52 -29.73 13.08
CA ALA A 172 -14.13 -29.50 12.73
C ALA A 172 -14.00 -28.31 11.77
N TRP A 173 -13.23 -27.30 12.16
CA TRP A 173 -13.05 -26.06 11.41
C TRP A 173 -11.60 -25.91 10.98
N LEU A 174 -11.36 -25.92 9.66
CA LEU A 174 -10.03 -25.89 9.06
C LEU A 174 -9.78 -24.55 8.38
N PRO A 175 -8.65 -23.88 8.62
CA PRO A 175 -8.34 -22.59 8.04
C PRO A 175 -7.89 -22.70 6.58
N TYR A 176 -8.37 -21.79 5.74
CA TYR A 176 -7.80 -21.51 4.44
C TYR A 176 -6.57 -20.60 4.62
N GLU A 177 -5.42 -21.01 4.07
CA GLU A 177 -4.20 -20.21 4.13
C GLU A 177 -3.97 -19.47 2.82
N PHE A 178 -4.20 -18.17 2.80
CA PHE A 178 -3.87 -17.29 1.68
C PHE A 178 -2.35 -17.25 1.43
N ARG A 179 -1.92 -16.87 0.22
CA ARG A 179 -0.50 -16.97 -0.18
C ARG A 179 0.42 -15.96 0.52
N TYR A 180 -0.04 -14.74 0.77
CA TYR A 180 0.85 -13.62 1.08
C TYR A 180 0.48 -12.84 2.34
N LYS A 181 -0.80 -12.78 2.73
CA LYS A 181 -1.20 -12.17 4.02
C LYS A 181 -0.80 -13.05 5.21
N PRO A 182 -0.72 -12.51 6.44
CA PRO A 182 -0.49 -13.33 7.62
C PRO A 182 -1.59 -14.38 7.79
N GLY A 183 -1.20 -15.55 8.26
CA GLY A 183 -2.08 -16.70 8.53
C GLY A 183 -1.42 -17.56 9.59
N ASP A 184 -0.82 -18.67 9.19
CA ASP A 184 0.02 -19.49 10.06
C ASP A 184 1.08 -18.66 10.83
N PRO A 185 1.10 -18.69 12.19
CA PRO A 185 2.12 -18.05 13.02
C PRO A 185 3.57 -18.47 12.72
N GLU A 186 3.80 -19.67 12.21
CA GLU A 186 5.14 -20.17 11.86
C GLU A 186 5.62 -19.64 10.51
N ARG A 187 4.72 -19.07 9.70
CA ARG A 187 5.05 -18.57 8.37
C ARG A 187 5.64 -17.15 8.41
N PRO A 188 6.83 -16.93 7.81
CA PRO A 188 7.40 -15.59 7.71
C PRO A 188 6.53 -14.65 6.86
N PRO A 189 6.58 -13.34 7.12
CA PRO A 189 6.12 -12.36 6.14
C PRO A 189 6.90 -12.52 4.84
N ALA A 190 6.20 -12.70 3.73
CA ALA A 190 6.83 -12.87 2.42
C ALA A 190 7.28 -11.53 1.82
N PHE A 191 8.34 -11.58 1.00
CA PHE A 191 8.68 -10.53 0.06
C PHE A 191 7.94 -10.77 -1.25
N VAL A 192 6.97 -9.92 -1.61
CA VAL A 192 6.10 -10.15 -2.78
C VAL A 192 6.30 -9.11 -3.87
N ALA A 193 6.89 -7.95 -3.56
CA ALA A 193 7.17 -6.93 -4.56
C ALA A 193 8.03 -7.52 -5.70
N PRO A 194 7.72 -7.22 -6.97
CA PRO A 194 6.77 -6.21 -7.47
C PRO A 194 5.32 -6.70 -7.62
N HIS A 195 5.03 -7.98 -7.37
CA HIS A 195 3.68 -8.52 -7.50
C HIS A 195 2.73 -7.93 -6.46
N GLN A 196 1.51 -7.58 -6.89
CA GLN A 196 0.44 -7.09 -6.02
C GLN A 196 -0.60 -8.21 -5.79
N PRO A 197 -0.60 -8.87 -4.63
CA PRO A 197 -1.56 -9.93 -4.34
C PRO A 197 -2.94 -9.33 -4.04
N ARG A 198 -3.74 -9.14 -5.09
CA ARG A 198 -4.98 -8.34 -5.02
C ARG A 198 -5.96 -8.85 -3.97
N VAL A 199 -6.18 -10.15 -3.87
CA VAL A 199 -7.14 -10.73 -2.90
C VAL A 199 -6.64 -10.55 -1.47
N ASP A 200 -5.42 -10.98 -1.16
CA ASP A 200 -4.77 -10.79 0.15
C ASP A 200 -4.75 -9.32 0.59
N PHE A 201 -4.45 -8.41 -0.34
CA PHE A 201 -4.38 -6.97 -0.09
C PHE A 201 -5.76 -6.38 0.19
N GLN A 202 -6.79 -6.74 -0.59
CA GLN A 202 -8.14 -6.24 -0.36
C GLN A 202 -8.72 -6.72 0.98
N LEU A 203 -8.36 -7.93 1.44
CA LEU A 203 -8.81 -8.44 2.73
C LEU A 203 -8.30 -7.61 3.92
N TRP A 204 -7.17 -6.91 3.78
CA TRP A 204 -6.68 -6.00 4.80
C TRP A 204 -7.63 -4.82 5.05
N PHE A 205 -8.33 -4.34 4.02
CA PHE A 205 -9.31 -3.24 4.14
C PHE A 205 -10.63 -3.67 4.79
N LEU A 206 -10.97 -4.96 4.74
CA LEU A 206 -12.24 -5.48 5.26
C LEU A 206 -12.49 -5.08 6.72
N LEU A 207 -11.44 -5.00 7.54
CA LEU A 207 -11.53 -4.72 8.98
C LEU A 207 -11.26 -3.25 9.36
N LEU A 208 -11.04 -2.37 8.38
CA LEU A 208 -10.78 -0.93 8.59
C LEU A 208 -12.04 -0.09 8.69
N GLY A 209 -13.22 -0.67 8.43
CA GLY A 209 -14.49 0.04 8.50
C GLY A 209 -14.75 0.88 7.25
N GLY A 210 -15.43 0.28 6.27
CA GLY A 210 -16.00 0.95 5.10
C GLY A 210 -17.27 0.21 4.67
N PRO A 211 -18.34 0.91 4.26
CA PRO A 211 -19.62 0.27 3.89
C PRO A 211 -19.58 -0.32 2.46
N PRO A 212 -20.40 -1.34 2.16
CA PRO A 212 -20.43 -2.65 2.79
C PRO A 212 -20.07 -3.76 1.79
N ARG A 213 -19.52 -4.88 2.29
CA ARG A 213 -19.47 -6.18 1.58
C ARG A 213 -18.85 -6.06 0.18
N GLU A 214 -17.54 -5.90 0.11
CA GLU A 214 -16.89 -5.95 -1.19
C GLU A 214 -17.37 -7.20 -1.93
N ARG A 215 -18.03 -7.00 -3.08
CA ARG A 215 -18.70 -8.07 -3.83
C ARG A 215 -17.71 -9.20 -4.11
N TYR A 216 -16.42 -8.88 -4.25
CA TYR A 216 -15.35 -9.87 -4.36
C TYR A 216 -15.31 -10.81 -3.15
N PHE A 217 -15.45 -10.30 -1.92
CA PHE A 217 -15.35 -11.09 -0.70
C PHE A 217 -16.58 -11.98 -0.54
N GLN A 218 -17.77 -11.46 -0.82
CA GLN A 218 -18.98 -12.31 -0.84
C GLN A 218 -18.88 -13.40 -1.92
N ASN A 219 -18.41 -13.06 -3.11
CA ASN A 219 -18.17 -14.03 -4.17
C ASN A 219 -17.10 -15.05 -3.76
N LEU A 220 -16.03 -14.64 -3.07
CA LEU A 220 -15.00 -15.55 -2.58
C LEU A 220 -15.61 -16.58 -1.62
N LEU A 221 -16.39 -16.14 -0.63
CA LEU A 221 -17.07 -17.03 0.30
C LEU A 221 -18.04 -17.97 -0.42
N ALA A 222 -18.89 -17.43 -1.31
CA ALA A 222 -19.83 -18.22 -2.09
C ALA A 222 -19.13 -19.27 -2.96
N ARG A 223 -18.00 -18.92 -3.59
CA ARG A 223 -17.23 -19.84 -4.44
C ARG A 223 -16.46 -20.88 -3.64
N CYS A 224 -16.01 -20.57 -2.42
CA CYS A 224 -15.46 -21.60 -1.53
C CYS A 224 -16.52 -22.69 -1.22
N LEU A 225 -17.80 -22.32 -1.07
CA LEU A 225 -18.91 -23.25 -0.80
C LEU A 225 -19.44 -24.00 -2.04
N THR A 226 -19.23 -23.48 -3.24
CA THR A 226 -19.92 -23.97 -4.46
C THR A 226 -18.99 -24.38 -5.59
N ALA A 227 -17.77 -23.86 -5.64
CA ALA A 227 -16.82 -24.07 -6.73
C ALA A 227 -15.35 -23.89 -6.25
N PRO A 228 -14.86 -24.74 -5.33
CA PRO A 228 -13.56 -24.57 -4.68
C PRO A 228 -12.40 -24.53 -5.69
N ALA A 229 -12.47 -25.32 -6.77
CA ALA A 229 -11.46 -25.31 -7.83
C ALA A 229 -11.21 -23.92 -8.47
N VAL A 230 -12.22 -23.05 -8.52
CA VAL A 230 -12.09 -21.69 -9.10
C VAL A 230 -11.26 -20.77 -8.20
N VAL A 231 -11.34 -20.97 -6.88
CA VAL A 231 -10.68 -20.13 -5.87
C VAL A 231 -9.41 -20.77 -5.30
N ALA A 232 -9.18 -22.06 -5.54
CA ALA A 232 -8.00 -22.80 -5.10
C ALA A 232 -6.66 -22.07 -5.40
N PRO A 233 -6.44 -21.43 -6.56
CA PRO A 233 -5.19 -20.70 -6.83
C PRO A 233 -4.92 -19.54 -5.87
N LEU A 234 -5.94 -18.99 -5.22
CA LEU A 234 -5.83 -17.88 -4.25
C LEU A 234 -5.20 -18.34 -2.93
N PHE A 235 -5.27 -19.64 -2.64
CA PHE A 235 -4.78 -20.23 -1.40
C PHE A 235 -3.43 -20.92 -1.61
N SER A 236 -2.59 -20.85 -0.60
CA SER A 236 -1.42 -21.72 -0.44
C SER A 236 -1.80 -23.08 0.15
N ARG A 237 -2.85 -23.13 0.97
CA ARG A 237 -3.45 -24.36 1.48
C ARG A 237 -4.97 -24.20 1.44
N ASP A 238 -5.62 -25.07 0.68
CA ASP A 238 -7.06 -25.26 0.65
C ASP A 238 -7.38 -26.58 1.40
N PRO A 239 -8.10 -26.53 2.54
CA PRO A 239 -8.48 -27.74 3.26
C PRO A 239 -9.57 -28.57 2.56
N PHE A 240 -10.20 -28.03 1.51
CA PHE A 240 -11.33 -28.61 0.79
C PHE A 240 -11.10 -28.60 -0.73
N PRO A 241 -10.01 -29.21 -1.24
CA PRO A 241 -9.60 -29.08 -2.64
C PRO A 241 -10.53 -29.81 -3.63
N THR A 242 -11.21 -30.87 -3.18
CA THR A 242 -12.09 -31.70 -4.00
C THR A 242 -13.55 -31.39 -3.67
N ASP A 243 -13.94 -31.61 -2.42
CA ASP A 243 -15.31 -31.41 -1.94
C ASP A 243 -15.41 -30.12 -1.15
N PRO A 244 -16.30 -29.18 -1.52
CA PRO A 244 -16.45 -27.93 -0.77
C PRO A 244 -16.94 -28.19 0.67
N PRO A 245 -16.60 -27.28 1.61
CA PRO A 245 -17.16 -27.36 2.95
C PRO A 245 -18.68 -27.14 2.91
N GLN A 246 -19.40 -27.70 3.89
CA GLN A 246 -20.83 -27.43 4.09
C GLN A 246 -21.04 -26.02 4.66
N GLU A 247 -20.12 -25.58 5.51
CA GLU A 247 -20.18 -24.29 6.20
C GLU A 247 -18.85 -23.55 6.14
N LEU A 248 -18.93 -22.22 6.08
CA LEU A 248 -17.82 -21.31 6.28
C LEU A 248 -18.07 -20.43 7.50
N ARG A 249 -17.00 -20.02 8.17
CA ARG A 249 -17.08 -18.92 9.14
C ARG A 249 -15.83 -18.05 9.07
N LEU A 250 -15.96 -16.84 9.58
CA LEU A 250 -14.87 -15.89 9.67
C LEU A 250 -14.35 -15.89 11.11
N ALA A 251 -13.06 -16.17 11.29
CA ALA A 251 -12.36 -15.99 12.55
C ALA A 251 -11.54 -14.70 12.51
N PHE A 252 -11.78 -13.82 13.47
CA PHE A 252 -11.11 -12.53 13.56
C PHE A 252 -9.98 -12.61 14.57
N TYR A 253 -8.76 -12.31 14.14
CA TYR A 253 -7.58 -12.37 14.99
C TYR A 253 -6.90 -11.01 15.05
N ARG A 254 -6.30 -10.71 16.20
CA ARG A 254 -5.27 -9.68 16.33
C ARG A 254 -3.91 -10.33 16.14
N TYR A 255 -3.12 -9.83 15.19
CA TYR A 255 -1.75 -10.27 14.95
C TYR A 255 -0.75 -9.26 15.52
N ARG A 256 0.33 -9.77 16.12
CA ARG A 256 1.54 -9.01 16.50
C ARG A 256 2.76 -9.79 16.05
N PHE A 257 3.86 -9.10 15.78
CA PHE A 257 5.14 -9.78 15.59
C PHE A 257 5.64 -10.34 16.93
N THR A 258 6.28 -11.50 16.88
CA THR A 258 7.07 -12.02 18.01
C THR A 258 8.33 -11.18 18.22
N ASP A 259 8.92 -11.26 19.41
CA ASP A 259 10.29 -10.77 19.64
C ASP A 259 11.34 -11.81 19.19
N GLY A 260 12.61 -11.39 19.17
CA GLY A 260 13.70 -12.27 18.76
C GLY A 260 13.94 -13.48 19.66
N ALA A 261 13.63 -13.39 20.96
CA ALA A 261 13.80 -14.51 21.89
C ALA A 261 12.74 -15.60 21.64
N THR A 262 11.49 -15.20 21.48
CA THR A 262 10.35 -16.06 21.15
C THR A 262 10.54 -16.69 19.78
N ARG A 263 10.98 -15.91 18.77
CA ARG A 263 11.30 -16.44 17.43
C ARG A 263 12.35 -17.55 17.48
N ARG A 264 13.40 -17.41 18.31
CA ARG A 264 14.45 -18.43 18.47
C ARG A 264 13.99 -19.67 19.22
N ARG A 265 13.13 -19.49 20.25
CA ARG A 265 12.63 -20.59 21.08
C ARG A 265 11.56 -21.42 20.38
N GLU A 266 10.60 -20.76 19.74
CA GLU A 266 9.36 -21.39 19.27
C GLU A 266 9.27 -21.48 17.75
N GLY A 267 10.14 -20.80 17.00
CA GLY A 267 10.06 -20.82 15.54
C GLY A 267 8.81 -20.13 14.98
N THR A 268 8.18 -19.22 15.74
CA THR A 268 7.01 -18.43 15.33
C THR A 268 7.36 -16.98 15.00
N TRP A 269 6.79 -16.42 13.93
CA TRP A 269 6.96 -15.02 13.52
C TRP A 269 5.86 -14.10 14.07
N TRP A 270 4.71 -14.69 14.39
CA TRP A 270 3.52 -13.98 14.80
C TRP A 270 2.97 -14.54 16.10
N VAL A 271 2.39 -13.67 16.91
CA VAL A 271 1.45 -14.03 17.95
C VAL A 271 0.07 -13.61 17.46
N ARG A 272 -0.90 -14.52 17.55
CA ARG A 272 -2.30 -14.23 17.21
C ARG A 272 -3.23 -14.48 18.38
N GLU A 273 -4.17 -13.57 18.57
CA GLU A 273 -5.18 -13.58 19.63
C GLU A 273 -6.57 -13.60 18.96
N LEU A 274 -7.39 -14.61 19.25
CA LEU A 274 -8.74 -14.71 18.70
C LEU A 274 -9.62 -13.63 19.35
N LEU A 275 -10.22 -12.78 18.53
CA LEU A 275 -11.12 -11.72 18.98
C LEU A 275 -12.59 -12.13 18.90
N GLY A 276 -12.93 -13.06 18.02
CA GLY A 276 -14.29 -13.53 17.83
C GLY A 276 -14.48 -14.29 16.52
N ARG A 277 -15.68 -14.82 16.33
CA ARG A 277 -16.08 -15.55 15.13
C ARG A 277 -17.42 -15.02 14.62
N SER A 278 -17.63 -15.06 13.30
CA SER A 278 -18.96 -14.89 12.74
C SER A 278 -19.83 -16.11 13.04
N ARG A 279 -21.15 -15.98 12.80
CA ARG A 279 -21.98 -17.17 12.60
C ARG A 279 -21.47 -18.00 11.42
N PRO A 280 -21.75 -19.31 11.38
CA PRO A 280 -21.61 -20.10 10.17
C PRO A 280 -22.42 -19.53 9.01
N LEU A 281 -21.88 -19.72 7.82
CA LEU A 281 -22.39 -19.29 6.53
C LEU A 281 -22.50 -20.52 5.64
N THR A 282 -23.66 -20.72 5.02
CA THR A 282 -23.90 -21.81 4.07
C THR A 282 -24.06 -21.26 2.65
N ALA A 283 -24.10 -22.14 1.63
CA ALA A 283 -24.33 -21.71 0.26
C ALA A 283 -25.64 -20.90 0.11
N GLY A 284 -26.67 -21.20 0.92
CA GLY A 284 -27.95 -20.49 0.94
C GLY A 284 -27.85 -19.03 1.36
N ASP A 285 -26.83 -18.64 2.14
CA ASP A 285 -26.62 -17.24 2.57
C ASP A 285 -26.21 -16.30 1.42
N PHE A 286 -25.77 -16.85 0.29
CA PHE A 286 -25.28 -16.10 -0.87
C PHE A 286 -26.23 -16.13 -2.06
N GLY A 287 -27.39 -16.78 -1.94
CA GLY A 287 -28.42 -16.82 -2.97
C GLY A 287 -29.12 -15.47 -3.16
N ARG A 288 -28.86 -14.84 -4.30
CA ARG A 288 -29.78 -13.93 -5.01
C ARG A 288 -29.70 -14.23 -6.50
#